data_AF-A0A368N2B7-F1
#
_entry.id   AF-A0A368N2B7-F1
#
_cell.length_a   1.000
_cell.length_b   1.000
_cell.length_c   1.000
_cell.angle_alpha   90.00
_cell.angle_beta   90.00
_cell.angle_gamma   90.00
#
_symmetry.space_group_name_H-M   'P 1'
#
loop_
_entity.id
_entity.type
_entity.pdbx_description
1 polymer ?
#
loop_
_entity_poly.entity_id
_entity_poly.type
_entity_poly.pdbx_seq_one_letter_code
_entity_poly.pdbx_strand_id
1 'polypeptide(L)'
;MAGFIEALRENREKVQLVVYLILILVFAALLTPMLGEAWQRAGIPRRLFYALNLFGMQTEAVATFIIGLFFGSLLLMTYDTKKRLQGVLLFGGSVIGILLLSARGLLLPNIDFGDTLMWLVFGLLGGALIGGGRELLAARGSQTLELRRASKLVFYMLTIMTVIGFLEYHLVYPVPFDFTGEGQFTIIEPTRSFDVHGGAQQVAFNAVLVCGFVVVTKRFVQYDARRDFLVLGPKASGKSLLLVGAYLEALDRYSGSGDEETATPLNPSQDLMNLVGELDRQQEGWFISATRTQELEALKFQYVYGSVFPMNIQLSGLDYAGEWLEEIPDAMLGTMDRSEMPITLSRVHESVEEADTLILLIDCERYTNNEPLDIEPYFEILQAADDKDIILVASKADVLAERFREEKGLNAEQYYGDFKQFTNDRLSANQTIQSLVAQSAGSEIHPVFYQTRVNDEGERVPMRNSGSVATVGFDKLLERLGEYG
;
A
#
# COMPACT_ATOMS: atom_id res chain seq x y z
N MET A 1 17.57 -7.74 -24.51
CA MET A 1 16.19 -7.37 -24.12
C MET A 1 15.78 -7.99 -22.78
N ALA A 2 16.09 -9.28 -22.50
CA ALA A 2 15.79 -9.91 -21.21
C ALA A 2 16.29 -9.11 -19.98
N GLY A 3 17.58 -8.71 -19.97
CA GLY A 3 18.13 -7.92 -18.85
C GLY A 3 17.54 -6.50 -18.67
N PHE A 4 16.90 -5.93 -19.70
CA PHE A 4 16.21 -4.64 -19.56
C PHE A 4 14.83 -4.81 -18.92
N ILE A 5 14.12 -5.89 -19.28
CA ILE A 5 12.82 -6.24 -18.67
C ILE A 5 13.02 -6.62 -17.20
N GLU A 6 14.10 -7.30 -16.88
CA GLU A 6 14.45 -7.70 -15.52
C GLU A 6 14.84 -6.50 -14.65
N ALA A 7 15.69 -5.59 -15.17
CA ALA A 7 16.01 -4.34 -14.50
C ALA A 7 14.79 -3.40 -14.33
N LEU A 8 13.82 -3.44 -15.26
CA LEU A 8 12.55 -2.72 -15.14
C LEU A 8 11.63 -3.34 -14.08
N ARG A 9 11.62 -4.67 -13.95
CA ARG A 9 10.84 -5.38 -12.92
C ARG A 9 11.38 -5.08 -11.53
N GLU A 10 12.71 -5.13 -11.38
CA GLU A 10 13.42 -4.84 -10.13
C GLU A 10 13.27 -3.36 -9.71
N ASN A 11 13.14 -2.43 -10.67
CA ASN A 11 12.95 -1.00 -10.40
C ASN A 11 11.52 -0.50 -10.70
N ARG A 12 10.52 -1.39 -10.69
CA ARG A 12 9.14 -1.07 -11.10
C ARG A 12 8.57 0.13 -10.34
N GLU A 13 8.80 0.22 -9.03
CA GLU A 13 8.36 1.36 -8.20
C GLU A 13 8.97 2.70 -8.66
N LYS A 14 10.29 2.73 -8.90
CA LYS A 14 10.99 3.94 -9.35
C LYS A 14 10.50 4.39 -10.72
N VAL A 15 10.28 3.44 -11.63
CA VAL A 15 9.75 3.71 -12.96
C VAL A 15 8.33 4.29 -12.86
N GLN A 16 7.45 3.69 -12.05
CA GLN A 16 6.11 4.21 -11.83
C GLN A 16 6.14 5.63 -11.26
N LEU A 17 7.04 5.92 -10.32
CA LEU A 17 7.20 7.26 -9.73
C LEU A 17 7.56 8.28 -10.82
N VAL A 18 8.56 7.96 -11.63
CA VAL A 18 9.01 8.82 -12.73
C VAL A 18 7.90 9.02 -13.75
N VAL A 19 7.15 7.96 -14.10
CA VAL A 19 6.00 8.05 -15.01
C VAL A 19 4.94 8.99 -14.45
N TYR A 20 4.52 8.83 -13.18
CA TYR A 20 3.55 9.72 -12.58
C TYR A 20 4.05 11.17 -12.51
N LEU A 21 5.31 11.38 -12.15
CA LEU A 21 5.92 12.70 -12.11
C LEU A 21 5.89 13.38 -13.49
N ILE A 22 6.30 12.65 -14.55
CA ILE A 22 6.27 13.15 -15.92
C ILE A 22 4.83 13.49 -16.33
N LEU A 23 3.87 12.62 -16.03
CA LEU A 23 2.46 12.87 -16.34
C LEU A 23 1.94 14.12 -15.62
N ILE A 24 2.20 14.28 -14.32
CA ILE A 24 1.83 15.48 -13.55
C ILE A 24 2.43 16.74 -14.16
N LEU A 25 3.72 16.71 -14.52
CA LEU A 25 4.40 17.86 -15.15
C LEU A 25 3.80 18.21 -16.51
N VAL A 26 3.50 17.20 -17.35
CA VAL A 26 2.87 17.42 -18.65
C VAL A 26 1.48 18.01 -18.49
N PHE A 27 0.62 17.44 -17.64
CA PHE A 27 -0.71 17.99 -17.37
C PHE A 27 -0.62 19.41 -16.79
N ALA A 28 0.25 19.66 -15.82
CA ALA A 28 0.45 20.98 -15.23
C ALA A 28 0.89 22.01 -16.28
N ALA A 29 1.84 21.67 -17.15
CA ALA A 29 2.28 22.55 -18.23
C ALA A 29 1.15 22.87 -19.22
N LEU A 30 0.33 21.89 -19.59
CA LEU A 30 -0.80 22.08 -20.51
C LEU A 30 -1.96 22.85 -19.87
N LEU A 31 -2.19 22.71 -18.56
CA LEU A 31 -3.23 23.42 -17.82
C LEU A 31 -2.82 24.86 -17.43
N THR A 32 -1.51 25.13 -17.33
CA THR A 32 -0.99 26.45 -16.89
C THR A 32 -1.55 27.64 -17.68
N PRO A 33 -1.63 27.62 -19.03
CA PRO A 33 -2.24 28.72 -19.79
C PRO A 33 -3.71 28.95 -19.43
N MET A 34 -4.50 27.86 -19.34
CA MET A 34 -5.91 27.91 -18.97
C MET A 34 -6.08 28.53 -17.56
N LEU A 35 -5.31 28.06 -16.58
CA LEU A 35 -5.36 28.58 -15.21
C LEU A 35 -4.91 30.04 -15.12
N GLY A 36 -3.90 30.44 -15.91
CA GLY A 36 -3.43 31.82 -15.98
C GLY A 36 -4.49 32.77 -16.54
N GLU A 37 -5.17 32.39 -17.62
CA GLU A 37 -6.28 33.17 -18.17
C GLU A 37 -7.51 33.18 -17.25
N ALA A 38 -7.81 32.05 -16.61
CA ALA A 38 -8.87 31.95 -15.62
C ALA A 38 -8.64 32.93 -14.46
N TRP A 39 -7.40 33.05 -13.98
CA TRP A 39 -7.03 34.01 -12.95
C TRP A 39 -7.27 35.46 -13.37
N GLN A 40 -6.89 35.83 -14.59
CA GLN A 40 -7.08 37.18 -15.12
C GLN A 40 -8.55 37.53 -15.32
N ARG A 41 -9.38 36.54 -15.69
CA ARG A 41 -10.81 36.70 -15.99
C ARG A 41 -11.73 36.39 -14.82
N ALA A 42 -11.19 35.97 -13.68
CA ALA A 42 -11.94 35.43 -12.56
C ALA A 42 -13.11 36.34 -12.17
N GLY A 43 -14.32 35.77 -12.15
CA GLY A 43 -15.55 36.41 -11.77
C GLY A 43 -15.82 36.25 -10.28
N ILE A 44 -16.45 35.14 -9.90
CA ILE A 44 -16.85 34.84 -8.51
C ILE A 44 -15.65 34.77 -7.57
N PRO A 45 -14.53 34.05 -7.85
CA PRO A 45 -13.42 33.96 -6.93
C PRO A 45 -12.79 35.32 -6.61
N ARG A 46 -12.67 36.19 -7.61
CA ARG A 46 -12.15 37.55 -7.43
C ARG A 46 -13.06 38.39 -6.54
N ARG A 47 -14.38 38.31 -6.76
CA ARG A 47 -15.36 39.01 -5.90
C ARG A 47 -15.42 38.45 -4.50
N LEU A 48 -15.24 37.14 -4.33
CA LEU A 48 -15.12 36.52 -3.01
C LEU A 48 -13.90 37.08 -2.28
N PHE A 49 -12.75 37.21 -2.95
CA PHE A 49 -11.58 37.86 -2.36
C PHE A 49 -11.80 39.34 -2.02
N TYR A 50 -12.56 40.09 -2.84
CA TYR A 50 -12.94 41.47 -2.49
C TYR A 50 -13.95 41.54 -1.34
N ALA A 51 -14.88 40.60 -1.26
CA ALA A 51 -15.79 40.50 -0.12
C ALA A 51 -15.04 40.19 1.18
N LEU A 52 -13.94 39.44 1.14
CA LEU A 52 -13.08 39.22 2.31
C LEU A 52 -12.36 40.50 2.77
N ASN A 53 -12.16 41.46 1.87
CA ASN A 53 -11.61 42.78 2.22
C ASN A 53 -12.54 43.56 3.16
N LEU A 54 -13.86 43.33 3.11
CA LEU A 54 -14.80 43.89 4.09
C LEU A 54 -14.52 43.44 5.52
N PHE A 55 -13.93 42.26 5.68
CA PHE A 55 -13.51 41.72 6.98
C PHE A 55 -12.06 42.10 7.32
N GLY A 56 -11.47 43.05 6.59
CA GLY A 56 -10.10 43.53 6.79
C GLY A 56 -9.01 42.61 6.19
N MET A 57 -9.38 41.63 5.37
CA MET A 57 -8.41 40.75 4.70
C MET A 57 -8.17 41.21 3.26
N GLN A 58 -7.01 41.83 3.03
CA GLN A 58 -6.59 42.21 1.69
C GLN A 58 -6.51 40.98 0.76
N THR A 59 -6.77 41.16 -0.54
CA THR A 59 -6.74 40.07 -1.52
C THR A 59 -5.37 39.36 -1.55
N GLU A 60 -4.29 40.13 -1.43
CA GLU A 60 -2.93 39.59 -1.34
C GLU A 60 -2.76 38.73 -0.08
N ALA A 61 -3.27 39.18 1.06
CA ALA A 61 -3.24 38.42 2.31
C ALA A 61 -3.98 37.07 2.18
N VAL A 62 -5.13 37.03 1.53
CA VAL A 62 -5.88 35.78 1.30
C VAL A 62 -5.12 34.82 0.38
N ALA A 63 -4.55 35.33 -0.72
CA ALA A 63 -3.75 34.51 -1.64
C ALA A 63 -2.50 33.96 -0.94
N THR A 64 -1.78 34.79 -0.19
CA THR A 64 -0.60 34.42 0.59
C THR A 64 -0.96 33.40 1.69
N PHE A 65 -2.12 33.55 2.35
CA PHE A 65 -2.63 32.57 3.30
C PHE A 65 -2.91 31.22 2.65
N ILE A 66 -3.57 31.18 1.49
CA ILE A 66 -3.86 29.92 0.76
C ILE A 66 -2.55 29.24 0.32
N ILE A 67 -1.58 30.01 -0.18
CA ILE A 67 -0.24 29.50 -0.52
C ILE A 67 0.42 28.91 0.73
N GLY A 68 0.40 29.63 1.86
CA GLY A 68 0.90 29.14 3.13
C GLY A 68 0.20 27.85 3.55
N LEU A 69 -1.12 27.77 3.45
CA LEU A 69 -1.90 26.58 3.80
C LEU A 69 -1.48 25.38 2.96
N PHE A 70 -1.34 25.58 1.65
CA PHE A 70 -0.85 24.54 0.74
C PHE A 70 0.56 24.06 1.11
N PHE A 71 1.52 24.97 1.29
CA PHE A 71 2.89 24.60 1.64
C PHE A 71 3.02 24.02 3.05
N GLY A 72 2.18 24.44 4.00
CA GLY A 72 2.16 23.89 5.34
C GLY A 72 1.76 22.42 5.32
N SER A 73 0.74 22.08 4.54
CA SER A 73 0.34 20.69 4.31
C SER A 73 1.38 19.90 3.50
N LEU A 74 2.02 20.54 2.53
CA LEU A 74 3.06 19.91 1.72
C LEU A 74 4.34 19.61 2.51
N LEU A 75 4.71 20.48 3.45
CA LEU A 75 5.80 20.25 4.39
C LEU A 75 5.49 19.07 5.32
N LEU A 76 4.25 18.96 5.82
CA LEU A 76 3.83 17.78 6.56
C LEU A 76 3.93 16.50 5.73
N MET A 77 3.47 16.53 4.48
CA MET A 77 3.59 15.40 3.57
C MET A 77 5.07 15.04 3.27
N THR A 78 5.97 16.02 3.29
CA THR A 78 7.41 15.81 3.15
C THR A 78 8.03 15.16 4.39
N TYR A 79 7.43 15.38 5.57
CA TYR A 79 7.88 14.79 6.83
C TYR A 79 7.29 13.38 7.07
N ASP A 80 6.17 13.05 6.44
CA ASP A 80 5.59 11.70 6.44
C ASP A 80 6.57 10.70 5.81
N THR A 81 6.99 9.67 6.57
CA THR A 81 8.02 8.72 6.13
C THR A 81 7.60 7.94 4.89
N LYS A 82 6.30 7.63 4.75
CA LYS A 82 5.76 6.87 3.61
C LYS A 82 5.61 7.71 2.36
N LYS A 83 5.27 9.01 2.53
CA LYS A 83 4.99 9.92 1.41
C LYS A 83 6.08 10.96 1.18
N ARG A 84 7.21 10.86 1.89
CA ARG A 84 8.33 11.82 1.84
C ARG A 84 8.76 12.14 0.41
N LEU A 85 9.03 11.11 -0.40
CA LEU A 85 9.52 11.33 -1.76
C LEU A 85 8.47 12.02 -2.65
N GLN A 86 7.20 11.61 -2.55
CA GLN A 86 6.09 12.27 -3.24
C GLN A 86 5.95 13.73 -2.79
N GLY A 87 6.07 14.00 -1.49
CA GLY A 87 6.06 15.33 -0.90
C GLY A 87 7.19 16.21 -1.42
N VAL A 88 8.44 15.72 -1.44
CA VAL A 88 9.60 16.43 -1.99
C VAL A 88 9.41 16.76 -3.47
N LEU A 89 8.94 15.80 -4.26
CA LEU A 89 8.72 15.99 -5.70
C LEU A 89 7.63 17.02 -5.98
N LEU A 90 6.49 16.94 -5.26
CA LEU A 90 5.43 17.94 -5.37
C LEU A 90 5.87 19.31 -4.85
N PHE A 91 6.69 19.36 -3.80
CA PHE A 91 7.27 20.60 -3.30
C PHE A 91 8.14 21.26 -4.36
N GLY A 92 9.09 20.51 -4.94
CA GLY A 92 9.91 20.99 -6.05
C GLY A 92 9.09 21.44 -7.26
N GLY A 93 8.11 20.62 -7.67
CA GLY A 93 7.20 20.95 -8.78
C GLY A 93 6.36 22.20 -8.51
N SER A 94 5.89 22.38 -7.28
CA SER A 94 5.10 23.55 -6.87
C SER A 94 5.95 24.82 -6.87
N VAL A 95 7.19 24.75 -6.38
CA VAL A 95 8.15 25.87 -6.43
C VAL A 95 8.41 26.28 -7.88
N ILE A 96 8.68 25.31 -8.77
CA ILE A 96 8.88 25.57 -10.21
C ILE A 96 7.62 26.19 -10.82
N GLY A 97 6.43 25.64 -10.53
CA GLY A 97 5.16 26.17 -11.02
C GLY A 97 4.92 27.63 -10.61
N ILE A 98 5.21 27.96 -9.35
CA ILE A 98 5.11 29.34 -8.85
C ILE A 98 6.12 30.26 -9.54
N LEU A 99 7.36 29.81 -9.76
CA LEU A 99 8.36 30.59 -10.50
C LEU A 99 7.94 30.84 -11.95
N LEU A 100 7.34 29.86 -12.62
CA LEU A 100 6.81 30.01 -13.98
C LEU A 100 5.64 31.00 -14.04
N LEU A 101 4.73 30.96 -13.07
CA LEU A 101 3.65 31.94 -12.96
C LEU A 101 4.20 33.34 -12.67
N SER A 102 5.18 33.44 -11.77
CA SER A 102 5.89 34.69 -11.46
C SER A 102 6.56 35.31 -12.68
N ALA A 103 7.24 34.50 -13.49
CA ALA A 103 7.87 34.95 -14.74
C ALA A 103 6.88 35.52 -15.76
N ARG A 104 5.59 35.18 -15.66
CA ARG A 104 4.49 35.74 -16.47
C ARG A 104 3.80 36.94 -15.83
N GLY A 105 4.33 37.47 -14.72
CA GLY A 105 3.72 38.56 -13.97
C GLY A 105 2.52 38.11 -13.11
N LEU A 106 2.35 36.81 -12.87
CA LEU A 106 1.25 36.25 -12.08
C LEU A 106 1.74 35.86 -10.67
N LEU A 107 0.86 35.91 -9.66
CA LEU A 107 1.15 35.60 -8.26
C LEU A 107 2.25 36.48 -7.62
N LEU A 108 3.51 36.02 -7.55
CA LEU A 108 4.57 36.62 -6.71
C LEU A 108 4.80 38.12 -6.98
N PRO A 109 4.81 38.61 -8.24
CA PRO A 109 5.02 40.04 -8.50
C PRO A 109 3.86 40.93 -8.01
N ASN A 110 2.72 40.34 -7.68
CA ASN A 110 1.53 41.04 -7.19
C ASN A 110 1.32 40.84 -5.68
N ILE A 111 2.32 40.32 -4.96
CA ILE A 111 2.25 40.12 -3.51
C ILE A 111 3.32 40.97 -2.85
N ASP A 112 2.93 41.91 -1.99
CA ASP A 112 3.87 42.53 -1.06
C ASP A 112 4.14 41.59 0.12
N PHE A 113 5.28 40.90 0.08
CA PHE A 113 5.69 39.98 1.14
C PHE A 113 5.96 40.69 2.46
N GLY A 114 6.30 41.99 2.47
CA GLY A 114 6.51 42.75 3.70
C GLY A 114 5.24 42.81 4.53
N ASP A 115 4.12 43.14 3.87
CA ASP A 115 2.82 43.31 4.51
C ASP A 115 2.07 41.98 4.69
N THR A 116 2.35 40.97 3.86
CA THR A 116 1.63 39.69 3.90
C THR A 116 2.37 38.54 4.61
N LEU A 117 3.59 38.76 5.12
CA LEU A 117 4.39 37.71 5.78
C LEU A 117 3.64 37.00 6.92
N MET A 118 2.92 37.74 7.76
CA MET A 118 2.15 37.15 8.86
C MET A 118 1.05 36.20 8.35
N TRP A 119 0.40 36.54 7.23
CA TRP A 119 -0.60 35.69 6.60
C TRP A 119 0.00 34.42 6.01
N LEU A 120 1.23 34.48 5.49
CA LEU A 120 1.97 33.29 5.07
C LEU A 120 2.22 32.36 6.25
N VAL A 121 2.70 32.91 7.37
CA VAL A 121 2.96 32.13 8.59
C VAL A 121 1.67 31.50 9.13
N PHE A 122 0.58 32.26 9.20
CA PHE A 122 -0.72 31.72 9.61
C PHE A 122 -1.25 30.66 8.64
N GLY A 123 -1.03 30.85 7.34
CA GLY A 123 -1.32 29.86 6.32
C GLY A 123 -0.54 28.58 6.58
N LEU A 124 0.79 28.65 6.71
CA LEU A 124 1.67 27.51 6.99
C LEU A 124 1.24 26.76 8.24
N LEU A 125 1.00 27.47 9.34
CA LEU A 125 0.51 26.89 10.59
C LEU A 125 -0.88 26.28 10.42
N GLY A 126 -1.79 26.95 9.70
CA GLY A 126 -3.13 26.43 9.41
C GLY A 126 -3.09 25.15 8.59
N GLY A 127 -2.27 25.12 7.53
CA GLY A 127 -2.02 23.95 6.69
C GLY A 127 -1.41 22.79 7.46
N ALA A 128 -0.49 23.08 8.38
CA ALA A 128 0.06 22.09 9.29
C ALA A 128 -1.02 21.58 10.28
N LEU A 129 -1.78 22.46 10.92
CA LEU A 129 -2.80 22.08 11.90
C LEU A 129 -3.92 21.23 11.26
N ILE A 130 -4.46 21.65 10.11
CA ILE A 130 -5.51 20.92 9.39
C ILE A 130 -4.96 19.63 8.79
N GLY A 131 -3.72 19.67 8.28
CA GLY A 131 -3.02 18.53 7.69
C GLY A 131 -2.59 17.44 8.68
N GLY A 132 -2.87 17.57 9.98
CA GLY A 132 -2.55 16.55 10.98
C GLY A 132 -1.32 16.84 11.83
N GLY A 133 -0.80 18.06 11.84
CA GLY A 133 0.38 18.44 12.66
C GLY A 133 0.19 18.25 14.16
N ARG A 134 -1.05 18.10 14.66
CA ARG A 134 -1.30 17.68 16.04
C ARG A 134 -0.90 16.23 16.31
N GLU A 135 -0.99 15.36 15.30
CA GLU A 135 -0.60 13.95 15.38
C GLU A 135 0.92 13.84 15.54
N LEU A 136 1.70 14.74 14.94
CA LEU A 136 3.15 14.86 15.18
C LEU A 136 3.50 15.14 16.64
N LEU A 137 2.74 16.03 17.29
CA LEU A 137 2.98 16.39 18.69
C LEU A 137 2.50 15.29 19.66
N ALA A 138 1.49 14.53 19.25
CA ALA A 138 0.92 13.44 20.03
C ALA A 138 1.71 12.13 19.91
N ALA A 139 2.44 11.94 18.81
CA ALA A 139 3.32 10.79 18.61
C ALA A 139 4.56 10.90 19.51
N ARG A 140 4.38 10.54 20.79
CA ARG A 140 5.47 10.17 21.68
C ARG A 140 5.64 8.65 21.61
N GLY A 141 6.44 8.18 20.66
CA GLY A 141 6.77 6.75 20.51
C GLY A 141 7.26 6.42 19.09
N SER A 142 7.86 5.23 18.93
CA SER A 142 8.42 4.68 17.68
C SER A 142 7.38 4.31 16.60
N GLN A 143 6.17 4.88 16.66
CA GLN A 143 5.14 4.58 15.66
C GLN A 143 5.35 5.45 14.42
N THR A 144 5.43 4.83 13.24
CA THR A 144 5.51 5.55 11.97
C THR A 144 4.33 6.51 11.82
N LEU A 145 4.66 7.78 11.67
CA LEU A 145 3.72 8.88 11.48
C LEU A 145 3.17 8.87 10.05
N GLU A 146 1.96 8.35 9.87
CA GLU A 146 1.20 8.49 8.62
C GLU A 146 0.27 9.72 8.69
N LEU A 147 0.65 10.81 8.03
CA LEU A 147 -0.13 12.05 7.98
C LEU A 147 -1.09 12.03 6.79
N ARG A 148 -2.05 11.10 6.81
CA ARG A 148 -3.04 10.91 5.72
C ARG A 148 -3.86 12.17 5.44
N ARG A 149 -4.04 13.04 6.43
CA ARG A 149 -4.77 14.31 6.28
C ARG A 149 -4.00 15.32 5.43
N ALA A 150 -2.68 15.41 5.57
CA ALA A 150 -1.83 16.31 4.81
C ALA A 150 -1.92 16.02 3.30
N SER A 151 -1.72 14.76 2.93
CA SER A 151 -1.83 14.32 1.52
C SER A 151 -3.23 14.55 0.94
N LYS A 152 -4.31 14.23 1.68
CA LYS A 152 -5.69 14.53 1.26
C LYS A 152 -5.92 16.03 1.06
N LEU A 153 -5.43 16.86 1.97
CA LEU A 153 -5.59 18.32 1.89
C LEU A 153 -4.87 18.90 0.66
N VAL A 154 -3.61 18.50 0.42
CA VAL A 154 -2.86 18.87 -0.79
C VAL A 154 -3.63 18.48 -2.06
N PHE A 155 -4.12 17.24 -2.13
CA PHE A 155 -4.92 16.76 -3.25
C PHE A 155 -6.19 17.58 -3.48
N TYR A 156 -6.97 17.85 -2.41
CA TYR A 156 -8.20 18.62 -2.52
C TYR A 156 -7.93 20.07 -2.94
N MET A 157 -6.89 20.71 -2.42
CA MET A 157 -6.52 22.06 -2.84
C MET A 157 -6.17 22.12 -4.33
N LEU A 158 -5.33 21.21 -4.82
CA LEU A 158 -4.97 21.15 -6.25
C LEU A 158 -6.20 20.89 -7.12
N THR A 159 -7.07 19.97 -6.69
CA THR A 159 -8.30 19.63 -7.41
C THR A 159 -9.25 20.82 -7.46
N ILE A 160 -9.52 21.47 -6.32
CA ILE A 160 -10.41 22.63 -6.23
C ILE A 160 -9.88 23.78 -7.09
N MET A 161 -8.59 24.11 -6.99
CA MET A 161 -7.97 25.16 -7.79
C MET A 161 -8.08 24.87 -9.30
N THR A 162 -7.86 23.62 -9.70
CA THR A 162 -7.90 23.21 -11.10
C THR A 162 -9.33 23.21 -11.64
N VAL A 163 -10.29 22.68 -10.89
CA VAL A 163 -11.71 22.64 -11.28
C VAL A 163 -12.31 24.03 -11.31
N ILE A 164 -12.06 24.87 -10.30
CA ILE A 164 -12.50 26.27 -10.31
C ILE A 164 -11.86 27.00 -11.49
N GLY A 165 -10.56 26.84 -11.72
CA GLY A 165 -9.90 27.46 -12.87
C GLY A 165 -10.48 27.04 -14.22
N PHE A 166 -10.86 25.77 -14.38
CA PHE A 166 -11.56 25.28 -15.57
C PHE A 166 -12.93 25.94 -15.74
N LEU A 167 -13.72 26.02 -14.66
CA LEU A 167 -15.05 26.64 -14.69
C LEU A 167 -14.94 28.14 -14.99
N GLU A 168 -14.00 28.85 -14.36
CA GLU A 168 -13.77 30.28 -14.59
C GLU A 168 -13.24 30.57 -16.00
N TYR A 169 -12.47 29.66 -16.58
CA TYR A 169 -11.98 29.80 -17.95
C TYR A 169 -13.11 29.68 -18.99
N HIS A 170 -14.00 28.71 -18.81
CA HIS A 170 -15.01 28.35 -19.81
C HIS A 170 -16.39 28.95 -19.56
N LEU A 171 -16.79 29.19 -18.32
CA LEU A 171 -18.12 29.73 -18.03
C LEU A 171 -18.07 31.25 -17.98
N VAL A 172 -18.77 31.88 -18.91
CA VAL A 172 -19.10 33.30 -18.84
C VAL A 172 -20.47 33.39 -18.20
N TYR A 173 -20.57 34.05 -17.05
CA TYR A 173 -21.82 34.19 -16.34
C TYR A 173 -22.06 35.64 -15.89
N PRO A 174 -23.31 36.13 -15.93
CA PRO A 174 -23.68 37.40 -15.32
C PRO A 174 -23.50 37.31 -13.83
N VAL A 175 -22.82 38.28 -13.24
CA VAL A 175 -22.85 38.48 -11.79
C VAL A 175 -23.48 39.83 -11.54
N PRO A 176 -24.67 39.88 -10.91
CA PRO A 176 -25.45 41.11 -10.77
C PRO A 176 -24.95 42.01 -9.63
N PHE A 177 -23.75 41.74 -9.12
CA PHE A 177 -23.14 42.47 -8.01
C PHE A 177 -21.65 42.61 -8.19
N ASP A 178 -21.09 43.64 -7.57
CA ASP A 178 -19.65 43.84 -7.49
C ASP A 178 -19.25 44.46 -6.16
N PHE A 179 -17.99 44.28 -5.81
CA PHE A 179 -17.37 44.92 -4.65
C PHE A 179 -16.33 45.90 -5.17
N THR A 180 -16.45 47.17 -4.82
CA THR A 180 -15.41 48.15 -5.18
C THR A 180 -14.09 47.80 -4.47
N GLY A 181 -12.96 48.36 -4.91
CA GLY A 181 -11.66 48.16 -4.25
C GLY A 181 -11.66 48.56 -2.76
N GLU A 182 -12.63 49.39 -2.34
CA GLU A 182 -12.88 49.81 -0.95
C GLU A 182 -13.87 48.88 -0.21
N GLY A 183 -14.30 47.79 -0.84
CA GLY A 183 -15.20 46.79 -0.27
C GLY A 183 -16.70 47.11 -0.37
N GLN A 184 -17.11 48.24 -0.95
CA GLN A 184 -18.53 48.59 -1.02
C GLN A 184 -19.29 47.67 -1.99
N PHE A 185 -20.39 47.10 -1.51
CA PHE A 185 -21.29 46.28 -2.32
C PHE A 185 -22.12 47.18 -3.25
N THR A 186 -22.10 46.87 -4.55
CA THR A 186 -22.89 47.55 -5.57
C THR A 186 -23.65 46.53 -6.41
N ILE A 187 -24.91 46.85 -6.72
CA ILE A 187 -25.71 46.07 -7.69
C ILE A 187 -25.44 46.70 -9.05
N ILE A 188 -25.00 45.89 -10.00
CA ILE A 188 -24.70 46.35 -11.36
C ILE A 188 -25.60 45.60 -12.32
N GLU A 189 -26.11 46.28 -13.35
CA GLU A 189 -26.77 45.60 -14.45
C GLU A 189 -25.80 44.59 -15.09
N PRO A 190 -26.18 43.32 -15.21
CA PRO A 190 -25.31 42.31 -15.79
C PRO A 190 -25.03 42.63 -17.25
N THR A 191 -23.79 43.01 -17.55
CA THR A 191 -23.33 43.36 -18.90
C THR A 191 -23.01 42.13 -19.77
N ARG A 192 -23.10 40.92 -19.21
CA ARG A 192 -22.80 39.65 -19.89
C ARG A 192 -23.97 38.70 -19.75
N SER A 193 -24.32 37.98 -20.80
CA SER A 193 -25.22 36.82 -20.72
C SER A 193 -24.45 35.56 -20.35
N PHE A 194 -25.15 34.50 -19.96
CA PHE A 194 -24.54 33.18 -19.85
C PHE A 194 -24.02 32.75 -21.22
N ASP A 195 -22.74 32.40 -21.28
CA ASP A 195 -22.08 31.92 -22.49
C ASP A 195 -20.93 30.98 -22.13
N VAL A 196 -20.45 30.22 -23.10
CA VAL A 196 -19.29 29.34 -22.96
C VAL A 196 -18.13 29.91 -23.77
N HIS A 197 -17.05 30.24 -23.08
CA HIS A 197 -15.82 30.68 -23.71
C HIS A 197 -15.09 29.47 -24.33
N GLY A 198 -14.75 29.60 -25.61
CA GLY A 198 -14.07 28.56 -26.38
C GLY A 198 -15.03 27.61 -27.10
N GLY A 199 -14.54 26.97 -28.16
CA GLY A 199 -15.33 25.98 -28.90
C GLY A 199 -15.53 24.69 -28.11
N ALA A 200 -16.56 23.90 -28.44
CA ALA A 200 -16.85 22.62 -27.78
C ALA A 200 -15.64 21.66 -27.73
N GLN A 201 -14.80 21.66 -28.77
CA GLN A 201 -13.57 20.88 -28.81
C GLN A 201 -12.55 21.32 -27.76
N GLN A 202 -12.42 22.64 -27.52
CA GLN A 202 -11.49 23.18 -26.52
C GLN A 202 -11.97 22.88 -25.10
N VAL A 203 -13.29 23.02 -24.86
CA VAL A 203 -13.93 22.64 -23.59
C VAL A 203 -13.69 21.16 -23.30
N ALA A 204 -13.96 20.29 -24.28
CA ALA A 204 -13.76 18.84 -24.14
C ALA A 204 -12.28 18.49 -23.88
N PHE A 205 -11.36 19.11 -24.61
CA PHE A 205 -9.92 18.91 -24.42
C PHE A 205 -9.48 19.31 -23.01
N ASN A 206 -9.85 20.50 -22.55
CA ASN A 206 -9.51 20.96 -21.21
C ASN A 206 -10.18 20.10 -20.12
N ALA A 207 -11.41 19.64 -20.34
CA ALA A 207 -12.08 18.72 -19.41
C ALA A 207 -11.32 17.40 -19.27
N VAL A 208 -10.84 16.82 -20.39
CA VAL A 208 -10.01 15.62 -20.38
C VAL A 208 -8.69 15.88 -19.64
N LEU A 209 -8.04 17.03 -19.85
CA LEU A 209 -6.82 17.39 -19.14
C LEU A 209 -7.05 17.53 -17.63
N VAL A 210 -8.13 18.20 -17.22
CA VAL A 210 -8.49 18.37 -15.80
C VAL A 210 -8.80 17.02 -15.15
N CYS A 211 -9.64 16.20 -15.78
CA CYS A 211 -9.95 14.86 -15.29
C CYS A 211 -8.68 13.99 -15.20
N GLY A 212 -7.84 14.02 -16.24
CA GLY A 212 -6.56 13.31 -16.26
C GLY A 212 -5.63 13.76 -15.14
N PHE A 213 -5.45 15.08 -14.96
CA PHE A 213 -4.64 15.64 -13.88
C PHE A 213 -5.16 15.24 -12.50
N VAL A 214 -6.47 15.31 -12.27
CA VAL A 214 -7.08 14.92 -10.98
C VAL A 214 -6.88 13.42 -10.73
N VAL A 215 -7.10 12.56 -11.72
CA VAL A 215 -6.91 11.10 -11.57
C VAL A 215 -5.45 10.77 -11.29
N VAL A 216 -4.52 11.35 -12.05
CA VAL A 216 -3.08 11.12 -11.88
C VAL A 216 -2.60 11.65 -10.53
N THR A 217 -2.98 12.87 -10.15
CA THR A 217 -2.61 13.46 -8.86
C THR A 217 -3.21 12.68 -7.69
N LYS A 218 -4.47 12.20 -7.82
CA LYS A 218 -5.09 11.33 -6.81
C LYS A 218 -4.27 10.06 -6.62
N ARG A 219 -3.93 9.36 -7.71
CA ARG A 219 -3.12 8.14 -7.64
C ARG A 219 -1.73 8.39 -7.08
N PHE A 220 -1.11 9.52 -7.41
CA PHE A 220 0.22 9.87 -6.92
C PHE A 220 0.23 10.25 -5.43
N VAL A 221 -0.74 11.05 -4.96
CA VAL A 221 -0.78 11.59 -3.59
C VAL A 221 -1.45 10.64 -2.60
N GLN A 222 -2.51 9.95 -3.02
CA GLN A 222 -3.31 9.07 -2.18
C GLN A 222 -2.95 7.59 -2.35
N TYR A 223 -1.78 7.27 -2.89
CA TYR A 223 -1.31 5.89 -2.93
C TYR A 223 -1.18 5.36 -1.50
N ASP A 224 -2.14 4.53 -1.09
CA ASP A 224 -2.08 3.67 0.08
C ASP A 224 -2.30 2.25 -0.49
N ALA A 225 -1.23 1.59 -0.96
CA ALA A 225 -1.34 0.19 -1.31
C ALA A 225 -1.37 -0.63 -0.02
N ARG A 226 -2.45 -1.37 0.16
CA ARG A 226 -2.56 -2.43 1.15
C ARG A 226 -2.85 -3.71 0.37
N ARG A 227 -2.21 -4.79 0.79
CA ARG A 227 -2.43 -6.12 0.23
C ARG A 227 -2.60 -7.14 1.32
N ASP A 228 -3.68 -7.91 1.19
CA ASP A 228 -4.08 -8.90 2.18
C ASP A 228 -3.80 -10.31 1.62
N PHE A 229 -2.94 -11.05 2.31
CA PHE A 229 -2.52 -12.40 1.97
C PHE A 229 -3.11 -13.40 2.96
N LEU A 230 -3.76 -14.44 2.46
CA LEU A 230 -4.32 -15.51 3.29
C LEU A 230 -3.59 -16.83 3.09
N VAL A 231 -3.14 -17.42 4.18
CA VAL A 231 -2.51 -18.75 4.20
C VAL A 231 -3.58 -19.84 4.31
N LEU A 232 -3.61 -20.74 3.33
CA LEU A 232 -4.47 -21.91 3.28
C LEU A 232 -3.62 -23.19 3.22
N GLY A 233 -4.10 -24.25 3.86
CA GLY A 233 -3.29 -25.42 4.15
C GLY A 233 -4.11 -26.56 4.72
N PRO A 234 -3.83 -27.82 4.33
CA PRO A 234 -4.37 -29.00 4.99
C PRO A 234 -4.11 -29.00 6.50
N LYS A 235 -4.76 -29.94 7.21
CA LYS A 235 -4.49 -30.14 8.64
C LYS A 235 -3.01 -30.48 8.84
N ALA A 236 -2.36 -29.86 9.84
CA ALA A 236 -0.96 -30.09 10.19
C ALA A 236 0.07 -29.78 9.07
N SER A 237 -0.30 -29.05 8.02
CA SER A 237 0.64 -28.64 6.95
C SER A 237 1.62 -27.54 7.37
N GLY A 238 1.56 -27.06 8.62
CA GLY A 238 2.45 -26.03 9.14
C GLY A 238 1.97 -24.58 8.95
N LYS A 239 0.66 -24.33 8.82
CA LYS A 239 0.08 -22.97 8.71
C LYS A 239 0.54 -22.02 9.83
N SER A 240 0.36 -22.42 11.08
CA SER A 240 0.73 -21.60 12.24
C SER A 240 2.24 -21.38 12.32
N LEU A 241 3.02 -22.43 12.03
CA LEU A 241 4.47 -22.36 11.95
C LEU A 241 4.95 -21.45 10.80
N LEU A 242 4.25 -21.40 9.68
CA LEU A 242 4.56 -20.46 8.60
C LEU A 242 4.41 -19.01 9.08
N LEU A 243 3.29 -18.69 9.73
CA LEU A 243 3.02 -17.33 10.19
C LEU A 243 3.98 -16.89 11.28
N VAL A 244 4.33 -17.78 12.22
CA VAL A 244 5.36 -17.52 13.22
C VAL A 244 6.72 -17.25 12.56
N GLY A 245 7.11 -18.05 11.57
CA GLY A 245 8.42 -17.90 10.91
C GLY A 245 8.51 -16.61 10.10
N ALA A 246 7.44 -16.30 9.37
CA ALA A 246 7.30 -15.05 8.63
C ALA A 246 7.31 -13.83 9.56
N TYR A 247 6.68 -13.93 10.74
CA TYR A 247 6.69 -12.87 11.74
C TYR A 247 8.07 -12.66 12.36
N LEU A 248 8.76 -13.73 12.75
CA LEU A 248 10.11 -13.65 13.30
C LEU A 248 11.09 -13.01 12.31
N GLU A 249 11.00 -13.38 11.04
CA GLU A 249 11.81 -12.79 9.98
C GLU A 249 11.46 -11.30 9.76
N ALA A 250 10.17 -10.96 9.76
CA ALA A 250 9.75 -9.55 9.69
C ALA A 250 10.24 -8.74 10.90
N LEU A 251 10.29 -9.35 12.08
CA LEU A 251 10.82 -8.76 13.32
C LEU A 251 12.35 -8.59 13.29
N ASP A 252 13.07 -9.56 12.73
CA ASP A 252 14.53 -9.45 12.55
C ASP A 252 14.87 -8.31 11.58
N ARG A 253 14.16 -8.21 10.45
CA ARG A 253 14.27 -7.07 9.53
C ARG A 253 13.99 -5.74 10.21
N TYR A 254 12.95 -5.71 11.05
CA TYR A 254 12.57 -4.52 11.82
C TYR A 254 13.66 -4.12 12.84
N SER A 255 14.28 -5.08 13.52
CA SER A 255 15.27 -4.82 14.58
C SER A 255 16.71 -4.63 14.05
N GLY A 256 17.05 -5.21 12.91
CA GLY A 256 18.37 -5.11 12.26
C GLY A 256 18.55 -3.85 11.42
N SER A 257 17.48 -3.25 10.91
CA SER A 257 17.54 -1.91 10.32
C SER A 257 17.68 -0.89 11.44
N GLY A 258 18.88 -0.36 11.69
CA GLY A 258 19.17 0.68 12.69
C GLY A 258 18.42 2.02 12.52
N ASP A 259 17.36 2.04 11.71
CA ASP A 259 16.39 3.10 11.50
C ASP A 259 15.10 2.81 12.31
N GLU A 260 15.23 2.66 13.64
CA GLU A 260 14.11 2.44 14.58
C GLU A 260 12.99 3.51 14.49
N GLU A 261 13.26 4.66 13.86
CA GLU A 261 12.31 5.77 13.71
C GLU A 261 11.35 5.64 12.51
N THR A 262 11.56 4.68 11.58
CA THR A 262 10.84 4.67 10.28
C THR A 262 10.06 3.40 9.95
N ALA A 263 10.10 2.37 10.80
CA ALA A 263 9.46 1.09 10.52
C ALA A 263 8.04 0.98 11.12
N THR A 264 7.04 0.66 10.29
CA THR A 264 5.65 0.53 10.73
C THR A 264 5.49 -0.63 11.71
N PRO A 265 4.73 -0.47 12.81
CA PRO A 265 4.54 -1.53 13.79
C PRO A 265 3.90 -2.77 13.16
N LEU A 266 4.47 -3.93 13.47
CA LEU A 266 4.05 -5.23 12.90
C LEU A 266 2.62 -5.64 13.32
N ASN A 267 2.08 -5.01 14.37
CA ASN A 267 0.72 -5.21 14.88
C ASN A 267 0.22 -6.68 14.89
N PRO A 268 0.97 -7.59 15.55
CA PRO A 268 0.61 -9.00 15.58
C PRO A 268 -0.67 -9.24 16.40
N SER A 269 -1.47 -10.23 16.01
CA SER A 269 -2.58 -10.74 16.82
C SER A 269 -2.09 -11.32 18.15
N GLN A 270 -2.96 -11.27 19.18
CA GLN A 270 -2.67 -11.88 20.47
C GLN A 270 -2.36 -13.38 20.34
N ASP A 271 -3.11 -14.10 19.50
CA ASP A 271 -2.92 -15.54 19.27
C ASP A 271 -1.52 -15.82 18.71
N LEU A 272 -1.09 -15.07 17.68
CA LEU A 272 0.28 -15.16 17.15
C LEU A 272 1.35 -14.87 18.21
N MET A 273 1.14 -13.85 19.06
CA MET A 273 2.08 -13.55 20.15
C MET A 273 2.12 -14.67 21.20
N ASN A 274 1.01 -15.35 21.46
CA ASN A 274 0.97 -16.50 22.33
C ASN A 274 1.81 -17.64 21.74
N LEU A 275 1.66 -17.94 20.44
CA LEU A 275 2.44 -18.97 19.75
C LEU A 275 3.94 -18.67 19.72
N VAL A 276 4.32 -17.42 19.45
CA VAL A 276 5.73 -16.98 19.53
C VAL A 276 6.26 -17.16 20.94
N GLY A 277 5.48 -16.73 21.96
CA GLY A 277 5.88 -16.88 23.36
C GLY A 277 5.93 -18.33 23.85
N GLU A 278 5.14 -19.24 23.28
CA GLU A 278 5.23 -20.68 23.53
C GLU A 278 6.46 -21.29 22.87
N LEU A 279 6.72 -20.91 21.61
CA LEU A 279 7.92 -21.29 20.90
C LEU A 279 9.18 -20.83 21.64
N ASP A 280 9.21 -19.63 22.22
CA ASP A 280 10.38 -19.15 22.98
C ASP A 280 10.56 -19.85 24.35
N ARG A 281 9.46 -20.30 24.98
CA ARG A 281 9.49 -20.95 26.29
C ARG A 281 9.94 -22.41 26.25
N GLN A 282 9.70 -23.12 25.14
CA GLN A 282 10.11 -24.52 25.01
C GLN A 282 11.60 -24.65 24.64
N GLN A 283 12.39 -25.12 25.60
CA GLN A 283 13.82 -25.39 25.38
C GLN A 283 14.05 -26.70 24.58
N GLU A 284 13.09 -27.61 24.58
CA GLU A 284 13.13 -28.91 23.88
C GLU A 284 11.76 -29.21 23.24
N GLY A 285 11.75 -29.68 21.98
CA GLY A 285 10.53 -30.08 21.26
C GLY A 285 9.89 -29.01 20.37
N TRP A 286 8.92 -29.43 19.56
CA TRP A 286 7.93 -28.54 18.93
C TRP A 286 6.74 -28.33 19.88
N PHE A 287 6.20 -27.11 19.93
CA PHE A 287 4.92 -26.87 20.60
C PHE A 287 3.82 -27.38 19.65
N ILE A 288 3.46 -28.66 19.73
CA ILE A 288 2.31 -29.18 18.97
C ILE A 288 1.15 -29.40 19.93
N SER A 289 0.52 -28.31 20.35
CA SER A 289 -0.87 -28.39 20.78
C SER A 289 -1.67 -28.60 19.49
N ALA A 290 -2.12 -29.82 19.19
CA ALA A 290 -3.15 -30.00 18.17
C ALA A 290 -4.32 -29.07 18.54
N THR A 291 -4.69 -28.16 17.64
CA THR A 291 -5.73 -27.15 17.80
C THR A 291 -6.89 -27.74 18.59
N ARG A 292 -7.19 -27.22 19.77
CA ARG A 292 -8.37 -27.67 20.53
C ARG A 292 -9.58 -27.35 19.66
N THR A 293 -10.39 -28.35 19.36
CA THR A 293 -11.38 -28.44 18.27
C THR A 293 -12.51 -27.38 18.26
N GLN A 294 -12.42 -26.30 19.03
CA GLN A 294 -13.51 -25.35 19.23
C GLN A 294 -13.11 -23.86 19.18
N GLU A 295 -11.83 -23.49 19.13
CA GLU A 295 -11.41 -22.08 19.03
C GLU A 295 -10.63 -21.85 17.74
N LEU A 296 -11.17 -20.98 16.88
CA LEU A 296 -10.47 -20.44 15.71
C LEU A 296 -9.42 -19.44 16.18
N GLU A 297 -8.15 -19.78 16.04
CA GLU A 297 -7.07 -18.81 16.24
C GLU A 297 -6.91 -17.99 14.96
N ALA A 298 -7.01 -16.66 15.10
CA ALA A 298 -6.86 -15.73 14.00
C ALA A 298 -5.46 -15.14 14.02
N LEU A 299 -4.54 -15.83 13.35
CA LEU A 299 -3.15 -15.45 13.29
C LEU A 299 -2.96 -14.38 12.22
N LYS A 300 -2.51 -13.18 12.61
CA LYS A 300 -2.22 -12.10 11.67
C LYS A 300 -1.10 -11.21 12.15
N PHE A 301 -0.38 -10.64 11.20
CA PHE A 301 0.50 -9.50 11.40
C PHE A 301 0.59 -8.71 10.09
N GLN A 302 1.19 -7.53 10.15
CA GLN A 302 1.46 -6.70 8.98
C GLN A 302 2.92 -6.29 8.93
N TYR A 303 3.42 -5.95 7.76
CA TYR A 303 4.73 -5.31 7.59
C TYR A 303 4.69 -4.39 6.37
N VAL A 304 5.73 -3.56 6.21
CA VAL A 304 5.84 -2.66 5.06
C VAL A 304 6.88 -3.20 4.09
N TYR A 305 6.51 -3.24 2.82
CA TYR A 305 7.42 -3.54 1.72
C TYR A 305 7.53 -2.34 0.78
N GLY A 306 8.68 -2.21 0.12
CA GLY A 306 8.96 -1.13 -0.82
C GLY A 306 9.58 0.09 -0.16
N SER A 307 10.30 0.88 -0.96
CA SER A 307 11.05 2.05 -0.50
C SER A 307 10.52 3.36 -1.09
N VAL A 308 9.96 3.31 -2.30
CA VAL A 308 9.47 4.48 -3.04
C VAL A 308 7.96 4.61 -2.93
N PHE A 309 7.27 3.48 -3.00
CA PHE A 309 5.83 3.37 -2.78
C PHE A 309 5.58 2.30 -1.71
N PRO A 310 5.85 2.60 -0.43
CA PRO A 310 5.70 1.64 0.64
C PRO A 310 4.26 1.13 0.70
N MET A 311 4.13 -0.19 0.77
CA MET A 311 2.88 -0.91 0.76
C MET A 311 2.74 -1.69 2.06
N ASN A 312 1.55 -1.64 2.64
CA ASN A 312 1.22 -2.43 3.82
C ASN A 312 0.83 -3.83 3.38
N ILE A 313 1.60 -4.82 3.79
CA ILE A 313 1.30 -6.22 3.54
C ILE A 313 0.75 -6.78 4.84
N GLN A 314 -0.49 -7.27 4.80
CA GLN A 314 -1.08 -8.01 5.90
C GLN A 314 -1.02 -9.49 5.54
N LEU A 315 -0.40 -10.28 6.41
CA LEU A 315 -0.38 -11.72 6.29
C LEU A 315 -1.28 -12.29 7.38
N SER A 316 -2.27 -13.09 6.98
CA SER A 316 -3.20 -13.75 7.89
C SER A 316 -3.31 -15.24 7.59
N GLY A 317 -3.69 -15.99 8.60
CA GLY A 317 -4.18 -17.35 8.46
C GLY A 317 -5.14 -17.66 9.58
N LEU A 318 -6.14 -18.47 9.25
CA LEU A 318 -7.08 -19.01 10.21
C LEU A 318 -6.63 -20.43 10.54
N ASP A 319 -6.42 -20.71 11.83
CA ASP A 319 -6.22 -22.08 12.25
C ASP A 319 -7.58 -22.77 12.39
N TYR A 320 -8.07 -23.32 11.29
CA TYR A 320 -9.24 -24.18 11.24
C TYR A 320 -8.82 -25.66 11.15
N ALA A 321 -9.66 -26.54 11.68
CA ALA A 321 -9.54 -27.99 11.43
C ALA A 321 -9.63 -28.23 9.91
N GLY A 322 -8.61 -28.83 9.30
CA GLY A 322 -8.50 -28.95 7.83
C GLY A 322 -9.70 -29.59 7.11
N GLU A 323 -10.63 -30.20 7.84
CA GLU A 323 -11.95 -30.66 7.37
C GLU A 323 -12.74 -29.56 6.65
N TRP A 324 -12.61 -28.29 7.06
CA TRP A 324 -13.30 -27.18 6.40
C TRP A 324 -12.73 -26.82 5.03
N LEU A 325 -11.53 -27.28 4.67
CA LEU A 325 -10.90 -26.97 3.39
C LEU A 325 -11.73 -27.49 2.21
N GLU A 326 -12.37 -28.65 2.39
CA GLU A 326 -13.26 -29.28 1.41
C GLU A 326 -14.57 -28.49 1.22
N GLU A 327 -15.02 -27.75 2.23
CA GLU A 327 -16.29 -27.01 2.22
C GLU A 327 -16.15 -25.55 1.76
N ILE A 328 -14.93 -25.03 1.66
CA ILE A 328 -14.68 -23.64 1.19
C ILE A 328 -15.24 -23.41 -0.22
N PRO A 329 -15.01 -24.27 -1.22
CA PRO A 329 -15.54 -24.06 -2.56
C PRO A 329 -17.06 -23.95 -2.60
N ASP A 330 -17.76 -24.81 -1.85
CA ASP A 330 -19.23 -24.77 -1.75
C ASP A 330 -19.74 -23.48 -1.12
N ALA A 331 -19.04 -22.99 -0.09
CA ALA A 331 -19.33 -21.70 0.51
C ALA A 331 -19.16 -20.55 -0.49
N MET A 332 -18.07 -20.57 -1.29
CA MET A 332 -17.74 -19.53 -2.28
C MET A 332 -18.69 -19.53 -3.48
N LEU A 333 -19.09 -20.71 -3.95
CA LEU A 333 -20.03 -20.86 -5.06
C LEU A 333 -21.48 -20.59 -4.65
N GLY A 334 -21.74 -20.40 -3.35
CA GLY A 334 -23.08 -20.17 -2.80
C GLY A 334 -24.00 -21.39 -2.93
N THR A 335 -23.44 -22.58 -3.02
CA THR A 335 -24.18 -23.85 -3.10
C THR A 335 -24.71 -24.27 -1.72
N MET A 336 -24.10 -23.79 -0.64
CA MET A 336 -24.54 -23.98 0.74
C MET A 336 -25.46 -22.83 1.20
N ASP A 337 -26.56 -23.17 1.90
CA ASP A 337 -27.44 -22.15 2.50
C ASP A 337 -26.69 -21.41 3.62
N ARG A 338 -26.63 -20.07 3.53
CA ARG A 338 -25.98 -19.21 4.54
C ARG A 338 -26.53 -19.39 5.95
N SER A 339 -27.76 -19.88 6.10
CA SER A 339 -28.38 -20.15 7.40
C SER A 339 -27.90 -21.47 8.04
N GLU A 340 -27.33 -22.37 7.25
CA GLU A 340 -26.79 -23.68 7.68
C GLU A 340 -25.26 -23.66 7.81
N MET A 341 -24.61 -22.62 7.29
CA MET A 341 -23.16 -22.47 7.31
C MET A 341 -22.61 -22.28 8.75
N PRO A 342 -21.68 -23.14 9.19
CA PRO A 342 -21.01 -22.96 10.48
C PRO A 342 -20.28 -21.61 10.55
N ILE A 343 -20.29 -20.98 11.73
CA ILE A 343 -19.61 -19.68 11.96
C ILE A 343 -18.14 -19.74 11.55
N THR A 344 -17.51 -20.89 11.73
CA THR A 344 -16.12 -21.14 11.34
C THR A 344 -15.91 -21.06 9.83
N LEU A 345 -16.73 -21.78 9.07
CA LEU A 345 -16.70 -21.76 7.61
C LEU A 345 -17.04 -20.37 7.06
N SER A 346 -18.00 -19.68 7.68
CA SER A 346 -18.36 -18.30 7.30
C SER A 346 -17.18 -17.33 7.42
N ARG A 347 -16.38 -17.44 8.49
CA ARG A 347 -15.18 -16.61 8.69
C ARG A 347 -14.05 -16.95 7.71
N VAL A 348 -13.89 -18.24 7.40
CA VAL A 348 -12.91 -18.67 6.40
C VAL A 348 -13.30 -18.15 5.02
N HIS A 349 -14.57 -18.28 4.64
CA HIS A 349 -15.13 -17.72 3.42
C HIS A 349 -14.91 -16.20 3.33
N GLU A 350 -15.27 -15.44 4.37
CA GLU A 350 -15.04 -13.98 4.44
C GLU A 350 -13.55 -13.64 4.28
N SER A 351 -12.66 -14.39 4.92
CA SER A 351 -11.21 -14.17 4.80
C SER A 351 -10.68 -14.49 3.41
N VAL A 352 -11.23 -15.51 2.74
CA VAL A 352 -10.87 -15.82 1.34
C VAL A 352 -11.38 -14.73 0.43
N GLU A 353 -12.62 -14.26 0.58
CA GLU A 353 -13.18 -13.13 -0.19
C GLU A 353 -12.35 -11.85 -0.04
N GLU A 354 -11.95 -11.50 1.20
CA GLU A 354 -11.17 -10.31 1.50
C GLU A 354 -9.71 -10.37 1.01
N ALA A 355 -9.14 -11.56 0.84
CA ALA A 355 -7.75 -11.72 0.44
C ALA A 355 -7.52 -11.35 -1.04
N ASP A 356 -6.46 -10.60 -1.31
CA ASP A 356 -5.98 -10.33 -2.67
C ASP A 356 -5.21 -11.53 -3.24
N THR A 357 -4.52 -12.26 -2.36
CA THR A 357 -3.62 -13.36 -2.74
C THR A 357 -3.75 -14.53 -1.77
N LEU A 358 -3.87 -15.73 -2.31
CA LEU A 358 -3.90 -16.97 -1.53
C LEU A 358 -2.52 -17.64 -1.54
N ILE A 359 -2.04 -17.98 -0.35
CA ILE A 359 -0.82 -18.75 -0.14
C ILE A 359 -1.22 -20.20 0.14
N LEU A 360 -0.94 -21.11 -0.78
CA LEU A 360 -1.29 -22.52 -0.67
C LEU A 360 -0.09 -23.33 -0.20
N LEU A 361 -0.24 -24.04 0.92
CA LEU A 361 0.82 -24.84 1.52
C LEU A 361 0.90 -26.27 0.97
N ILE A 362 2.11 -26.69 0.63
CA ILE A 362 2.45 -28.06 0.26
C ILE A 362 3.38 -28.62 1.34
N ASP A 363 2.89 -29.61 2.09
CA ASP A 363 3.65 -30.24 3.17
C ASP A 363 4.72 -31.20 2.62
N CYS A 364 6.00 -30.79 2.73
CA CYS A 364 7.13 -31.58 2.23
C CYS A 364 7.40 -32.84 3.05
N GLU A 365 7.01 -32.87 4.32
CA GLU A 365 7.17 -34.04 5.20
C GLU A 365 6.22 -35.15 4.75
N ARG A 366 4.94 -34.82 4.55
CA ARG A 366 3.95 -35.74 3.99
C ARG A 366 4.35 -36.24 2.61
N TYR A 367 4.82 -35.35 1.74
CA TYR A 367 5.34 -35.72 0.42
C TYR A 367 6.46 -36.74 0.51
N THR A 368 7.43 -36.50 1.40
CA THR A 368 8.62 -37.34 1.60
C THR A 368 8.25 -38.73 2.16
N ASN A 369 7.21 -38.79 2.98
CA ASN A 369 6.70 -40.02 3.60
C ASN A 369 5.69 -40.79 2.73
N ASN A 370 5.37 -40.30 1.52
CA ASN A 370 4.29 -40.82 0.66
C ASN A 370 2.91 -40.83 1.35
N GLU A 371 2.65 -39.83 2.19
CA GLU A 371 1.34 -39.61 2.80
C GLU A 371 0.45 -38.76 1.87
N PRO A 372 -0.90 -38.88 1.98
CA PRO A 372 -1.81 -37.98 1.29
C PRO A 372 -1.52 -36.51 1.61
N LEU A 373 -1.38 -35.70 0.55
CA LEU A 373 -1.14 -34.27 0.68
C LEU A 373 -2.41 -33.50 1.05
N ASP A 374 -3.60 -34.05 0.76
CA ASP A 374 -4.91 -33.44 0.96
C ASP A 374 -5.03 -32.05 0.28
N ILE A 375 -4.46 -31.92 -0.93
CA ILE A 375 -4.42 -30.67 -1.71
C ILE A 375 -5.47 -30.64 -2.83
N GLU A 376 -6.26 -31.69 -2.97
CA GLU A 376 -7.35 -31.81 -3.94
C GLU A 376 -8.36 -30.64 -3.86
N PRO A 377 -8.75 -30.13 -2.67
CA PRO A 377 -9.66 -28.98 -2.60
C PRO A 377 -9.09 -27.69 -3.20
N TYR A 378 -7.76 -27.58 -3.35
CA TYR A 378 -7.15 -26.39 -3.95
C TYR A 378 -7.61 -26.15 -5.37
N PHE A 379 -7.85 -27.18 -6.16
CA PHE A 379 -8.29 -27.03 -7.55
C PHE A 379 -9.65 -26.33 -7.65
N GLU A 380 -10.55 -26.64 -6.71
CA GLU A 380 -11.87 -26.04 -6.62
C GLU A 380 -11.81 -24.62 -6.06
N ILE A 381 -10.97 -24.38 -5.04
CA ILE A 381 -10.69 -23.03 -4.52
C ILE A 381 -10.12 -22.14 -5.63
N LEU A 382 -9.17 -22.63 -6.42
CA LEU A 382 -8.59 -21.91 -7.56
C LEU A 382 -9.62 -21.60 -8.65
N GLN A 383 -10.62 -22.46 -8.82
CA GLN A 383 -11.69 -22.23 -9.78
C GLN A 383 -12.73 -21.23 -9.26
N ALA A 384 -12.99 -21.23 -7.95
CA ALA A 384 -13.91 -20.30 -7.30
C ALA A 384 -13.28 -18.91 -7.04
N ALA A 385 -11.95 -18.85 -6.92
CA ALA A 385 -11.15 -17.65 -6.67
C ALA A 385 -10.39 -17.18 -7.93
N ASP A 386 -11.05 -17.17 -9.09
CA ASP A 386 -10.40 -16.89 -10.39
C ASP A 386 -9.83 -15.47 -10.52
N ASP A 387 -10.24 -14.56 -9.62
CA ASP A 387 -9.80 -13.18 -9.54
C ASP A 387 -8.60 -12.96 -8.59
N LYS A 388 -8.12 -14.01 -7.90
CA LYS A 388 -7.06 -13.91 -6.88
C LYS A 388 -5.71 -14.39 -7.39
N ASP A 389 -4.65 -13.73 -6.91
CA ASP A 389 -3.27 -14.17 -7.15
C ASP A 389 -2.94 -15.39 -6.26
N ILE A 390 -2.04 -16.27 -6.71
CA ILE A 390 -1.71 -17.51 -6.01
C ILE A 390 -0.20 -17.67 -5.84
N ILE A 391 0.20 -18.00 -4.61
CA ILE A 391 1.58 -18.32 -4.25
C ILE A 391 1.62 -19.72 -3.66
N LEU A 392 2.46 -20.58 -4.23
CA LEU A 392 2.67 -21.94 -3.71
C LEU A 392 3.87 -21.93 -2.76
N VAL A 393 3.70 -22.48 -1.56
CA VAL A 393 4.76 -22.55 -0.55
C VAL A 393 4.95 -23.99 -0.10
N ALA A 394 6.19 -24.46 -0.21
CA ALA A 394 6.61 -25.75 0.32
C ALA A 394 6.98 -25.59 1.80
N SER A 395 6.08 -26.01 2.69
CA SER A 395 6.30 -25.98 4.13
C SER A 395 7.05 -27.23 4.61
N LYS A 396 7.68 -27.13 5.79
CA LYS A 396 8.51 -28.20 6.38
C LYS A 396 9.58 -28.70 5.39
N ALA A 397 10.15 -27.78 4.62
CA ALA A 397 11.12 -28.12 3.57
C ALA A 397 12.48 -28.59 4.14
N ASP A 398 12.67 -28.65 5.45
CA ASP A 398 13.88 -29.17 6.11
C ASP A 398 14.17 -30.62 5.69
N VAL A 399 13.13 -31.44 5.50
CA VAL A 399 13.28 -32.82 5.00
C VAL A 399 13.87 -32.88 3.59
N LEU A 400 13.55 -31.92 2.73
CA LEU A 400 14.14 -31.79 1.40
C LEU A 400 15.52 -31.13 1.45
N ALA A 401 15.75 -30.23 2.41
CA ALA A 401 17.04 -29.58 2.62
C ALA A 401 18.12 -30.59 3.03
N GLU A 402 17.76 -31.60 3.81
CA GLU A 402 18.66 -32.72 4.13
C GLU A 402 19.02 -33.54 2.91
N ARG A 403 18.03 -33.95 2.10
CA ARG A 403 18.28 -34.67 0.84
C ARG A 403 19.12 -33.84 -0.12
N PHE A 404 18.89 -32.53 -0.20
CA PHE A 404 19.70 -31.62 -0.99
C PHE A 404 21.17 -31.62 -0.53
N ARG A 405 21.40 -31.59 0.79
CA ARG A 405 22.74 -31.70 1.36
C ARG A 405 23.40 -33.05 1.05
N GLU A 406 22.66 -34.15 1.17
CA GLU A 406 23.16 -35.50 0.88
C GLU A 406 23.50 -35.70 -0.59
N GLU A 407 22.65 -35.22 -1.51
CA GLU A 407 22.82 -35.46 -2.94
C GLU A 407 23.74 -34.45 -3.63
N LYS A 408 23.73 -33.19 -3.19
CA LYS A 408 24.49 -32.10 -3.83
C LYS A 408 25.71 -31.68 -3.03
N GLY A 409 25.81 -32.04 -1.76
CA GLY A 409 26.89 -31.58 -0.87
C GLY A 409 26.80 -30.09 -0.52
N LEU A 410 25.65 -29.45 -0.75
CA LEU A 410 25.44 -28.01 -0.55
C LEU A 410 24.51 -27.76 0.64
N ASN A 411 24.71 -26.64 1.33
CA ASN A 411 23.80 -26.20 2.39
C ASN A 411 22.65 -25.37 1.78
N ALA A 412 21.41 -25.77 2.05
CA ALA A 412 20.20 -25.11 1.54
C ALA A 412 20.07 -23.63 1.93
N GLU A 413 20.56 -23.21 3.10
CA GLU A 413 20.56 -21.81 3.54
C GLU A 413 21.48 -20.95 2.67
N GLN A 414 22.70 -21.44 2.41
CA GLN A 414 23.71 -20.71 1.63
C GLN A 414 23.41 -20.71 0.13
N TYR A 415 22.81 -21.81 -0.37
CA TYR A 415 22.49 -22.03 -1.77
C TYR A 415 20.98 -22.10 -1.99
N TYR A 416 20.25 -21.13 -1.44
CA TYR A 416 18.77 -21.13 -1.46
C TYR A 416 18.19 -21.18 -2.88
N GLY A 417 18.81 -20.51 -3.86
CA GLY A 417 18.38 -20.55 -5.26
C GLY A 417 18.45 -21.97 -5.85
N ASP A 418 19.57 -22.67 -5.64
CA ASP A 418 19.74 -24.06 -6.08
C ASP A 418 18.80 -25.01 -5.32
N PHE A 419 18.58 -24.76 -4.03
CA PHE A 419 17.64 -25.51 -3.21
C PHE A 419 16.18 -25.31 -3.65
N LYS A 420 15.80 -24.08 -4.04
CA LYS A 420 14.48 -23.77 -4.60
C LYS A 420 14.27 -24.54 -5.89
N GLN A 421 15.26 -24.54 -6.80
CA GLN A 421 15.18 -25.31 -8.03
C GLN A 421 15.05 -26.81 -7.73
N PHE A 422 15.90 -27.34 -6.85
CA PHE A 422 15.84 -28.74 -6.42
C PHE A 422 14.45 -29.11 -5.86
N THR A 423 13.88 -28.26 -5.02
CA THR A 423 12.54 -28.49 -4.43
C THR A 423 11.46 -28.51 -5.51
N ASN A 424 11.50 -27.57 -6.45
CA ASN A 424 10.54 -27.52 -7.57
C ASN A 424 10.67 -28.76 -8.46
N ASP A 425 11.89 -29.18 -8.80
CA ASP A 425 12.13 -30.39 -9.60
C ASP A 425 11.59 -31.64 -8.90
N ARG A 426 11.80 -31.75 -7.57
CA ARG A 426 11.35 -32.88 -6.77
C ARG A 426 9.84 -32.91 -6.61
N LEU A 427 9.19 -31.80 -6.30
CA LEU A 427 7.75 -31.74 -6.12
C LEU A 427 7.00 -31.89 -7.44
N SER A 428 7.56 -31.39 -8.55
CA SER A 428 6.98 -31.54 -9.90
C SER A 428 6.95 -32.98 -10.41
N ALA A 429 7.67 -33.91 -9.77
CA ALA A 429 7.56 -35.33 -10.05
C ALA A 429 6.18 -35.92 -9.66
N ASN A 430 5.45 -35.25 -8.77
CA ASN A 430 4.08 -35.58 -8.41
C ASN A 430 3.10 -34.92 -9.38
N GLN A 431 2.23 -35.72 -10.02
CA GLN A 431 1.28 -35.24 -11.04
C GLN A 431 0.26 -34.23 -10.47
N THR A 432 -0.18 -34.40 -9.22
CA THR A 432 -1.12 -33.48 -8.57
C THR A 432 -0.46 -32.12 -8.35
N ILE A 433 0.77 -32.09 -7.83
CA ILE A 433 1.50 -30.83 -7.65
C ILE A 433 1.80 -30.16 -9.00
N GLN A 434 2.22 -30.94 -10.01
CA GLN A 434 2.46 -30.41 -11.35
C GLN A 434 1.21 -29.75 -11.94
N SER A 435 0.04 -30.35 -11.73
CA SER A 435 -1.24 -29.79 -12.17
C SER A 435 -1.59 -28.51 -11.41
N LEU A 436 -1.32 -28.46 -10.11
CA LEU A 436 -1.51 -27.28 -9.27
C LEU A 436 -0.63 -26.11 -9.73
N VAL A 437 0.65 -26.38 -10.04
CA VAL A 437 1.59 -25.38 -10.59
C VAL A 437 1.11 -24.86 -11.94
N ALA A 438 0.58 -25.72 -12.80
CA ALA A 438 0.05 -25.31 -14.10
C ALA A 438 -1.19 -24.40 -13.95
N GLN A 439 -2.07 -24.68 -12.98
CA GLN A 439 -3.26 -23.89 -12.72
C GLN A 439 -2.96 -22.55 -12.02
N SER A 440 -1.88 -22.48 -11.22
CA SER A 440 -1.40 -21.24 -10.59
C SER A 440 -0.56 -20.36 -11.53
N ALA A 441 -0.83 -20.40 -12.84
CA ALA A 441 -0.10 -19.68 -13.89
C ALA A 441 1.43 -19.92 -13.91
N GLY A 442 1.87 -21.13 -13.50
CA GLY A 442 3.28 -21.50 -13.45
C GLY A 442 4.04 -20.87 -12.28
N SER A 443 3.35 -20.54 -11.18
CA SER A 443 3.98 -20.01 -9.97
C SER A 443 4.99 -21.02 -9.41
N GLU A 444 6.24 -20.57 -9.25
CA GLU A 444 7.29 -21.38 -8.63
C GLU A 444 6.96 -21.65 -7.15
N ILE A 445 7.25 -22.86 -6.68
CA ILE A 445 7.03 -23.24 -5.29
C ILE A 445 8.15 -22.65 -4.44
N HIS A 446 7.79 -21.91 -3.39
CA HIS A 446 8.74 -21.28 -2.47
C HIS A 446 8.98 -22.17 -1.23
N PRO A 447 10.17 -22.79 -1.08
CA PRO A 447 10.45 -23.61 0.09
C PRO A 447 10.77 -22.76 1.32
N VAL A 448 10.17 -23.11 2.45
CA VAL A 448 10.40 -22.48 3.75
C VAL A 448 10.49 -23.53 4.84
N PHE A 449 11.43 -23.33 5.76
CA PHE A 449 11.63 -24.27 6.86
C PHE A 449 12.34 -23.63 8.05
N TYR A 450 12.26 -24.31 9.19
CA TYR A 450 13.09 -24.03 10.35
C TYR A 450 14.29 -24.96 10.32
N GLN A 451 15.48 -24.47 10.65
CA GLN A 451 16.60 -25.37 10.83
C GLN A 451 16.30 -26.29 12.00
N THR A 452 16.39 -27.60 11.80
CA THR A 452 16.13 -28.60 12.83
C THR A 452 17.38 -29.44 13.10
N ARG A 453 17.45 -29.97 14.32
CA ARG A 453 18.39 -31.02 14.71
C ARG A 453 17.58 -32.20 15.25
N VAL A 454 18.15 -33.40 15.17
CA VAL A 454 17.58 -34.59 15.81
C VAL A 454 18.05 -34.60 17.27
N ASN A 455 17.11 -34.72 18.22
CA ASN A 455 17.43 -34.85 19.65
C ASN A 455 17.80 -36.31 20.02
N ASP A 456 18.13 -36.56 21.28
CA ASP A 456 18.51 -37.89 21.77
C ASP A 456 17.38 -38.92 21.68
N GLU A 457 16.13 -38.47 21.51
CA GLU A 457 14.92 -39.30 21.35
C GLU A 457 14.60 -39.60 19.88
N GLY A 458 15.41 -39.09 18.94
CA GLY A 458 15.20 -39.27 17.50
C GLY A 458 14.17 -38.31 16.89
N GLU A 459 13.71 -37.32 17.65
CA GLU A 459 12.73 -36.32 17.21
C GLU A 459 13.42 -35.08 16.62
N ARG A 460 12.80 -34.47 15.60
CA ARG A 460 13.25 -33.21 15.02
C ARG A 460 12.84 -32.04 15.91
N VAL A 461 13.81 -31.28 16.39
CA VAL A 461 13.59 -30.08 17.20
C VAL A 461 14.26 -28.86 16.55
N PRO A 462 13.67 -27.66 16.66
CA PRO A 462 14.24 -26.47 16.04
C PRO A 462 15.61 -26.12 16.64
N MET A 463 16.53 -25.73 15.77
CA MET A 463 17.81 -25.13 16.14
C MET A 463 17.57 -23.66 16.51
N ARG A 464 18.22 -23.21 17.59
CA ARG A 464 18.14 -21.84 18.07
C ARG A 464 19.48 -21.14 17.94
N ASN A 465 19.47 -19.96 17.32
CA ASN A 465 20.60 -19.03 17.30
C ASN A 465 20.26 -17.87 18.24
N SER A 466 21.07 -17.69 19.30
CA SER A 466 20.89 -16.58 20.26
C SER A 466 19.48 -16.50 20.91
N GLY A 467 18.82 -17.64 21.09
CA GLY A 467 17.49 -17.75 21.74
C GLY A 467 16.31 -17.83 20.78
N SER A 468 16.45 -17.33 19.55
CA SER A 468 15.42 -17.40 18.51
C SER A 468 15.62 -18.61 17.60
N VAL A 469 14.54 -19.14 17.04
CA VAL A 469 14.61 -20.23 16.06
C VAL A 469 15.21 -19.75 14.74
N ALA A 470 16.05 -20.56 14.11
CA ALA A 470 16.65 -20.22 12.82
C ALA A 470 15.66 -20.58 11.69
N THR A 471 15.25 -19.57 10.92
CA THR A 471 14.33 -19.73 9.79
C THR A 471 15.07 -19.60 8.47
N VAL A 472 14.64 -20.31 7.42
CA VAL A 472 15.25 -20.27 6.07
C VAL A 472 14.17 -20.11 5.02
N GLY A 473 14.37 -19.16 4.09
CA GLY A 473 13.48 -18.88 2.97
C GLY A 473 12.27 -17.99 3.30
N PHE A 474 12.02 -17.70 4.57
CA PHE A 474 10.98 -16.76 4.99
C PHE A 474 11.28 -15.34 4.53
N ASP A 475 12.56 -14.96 4.48
CA ASP A 475 13.03 -13.69 3.95
C ASP A 475 12.63 -13.55 2.46
N LYS A 476 12.86 -14.61 1.68
CA LYS A 476 12.50 -14.69 0.26
C LYS A 476 11.00 -14.77 0.06
N LEU A 477 10.27 -15.40 0.97
CA LEU A 477 8.81 -15.39 0.95
C LEU A 477 8.29 -13.95 1.17
N LEU A 478 8.74 -13.24 2.22
CA LEU A 478 8.31 -11.86 2.47
C LEU A 478 8.68 -10.92 1.31
N GLU A 479 9.86 -11.07 0.71
CA GLU A 479 10.22 -10.33 -0.52
C GLU A 479 9.23 -10.63 -1.65
N ARG A 480 8.90 -11.90 -1.85
CA ARG A 480 7.95 -12.33 -2.89
C ARG A 480 6.55 -11.79 -2.68
N LEU A 481 6.02 -11.84 -1.47
CA LEU A 481 4.74 -11.24 -1.11
C LEU A 481 4.76 -9.73 -1.44
N GLY A 482 5.90 -9.07 -1.18
CA GLY A 482 6.17 -7.71 -1.60
C GLY A 482 6.02 -7.42 -3.10
N GLU A 483 6.52 -8.31 -3.94
CA GLU A 483 6.47 -8.14 -5.40
C GLU A 483 5.07 -8.36 -6.00
N TYR A 484 4.23 -9.16 -5.35
CA TYR A 484 2.86 -9.45 -5.79
C TYR A 484 1.87 -8.37 -5.42
N GLY A 485 2.19 -7.58 -4.39
CA GLY A 485 1.33 -6.48 -4.00
C GLY A 485 1.39 -5.31 -4.97
#